data_AF-A0A1B6M008-F1
#
_entry.id   AF-A0A1B6M008-F1
#
_cell.length_a   1.000
_cell.length_b   1.000
_cell.length_c   1.000
_cell.angle_alpha   90.00
_cell.angle_beta   90.00
_cell.angle_gamma   90.00
#
_symmetry.space_group_name_H-M   'P 1'
#
loop_
_entity.id
_entity.type
_entity.pdbx_description
1 polymer ?
#
loop_
_entity_poly.entity_id
_entity_poly.type
_entity_poly.pdbx_seq_one_letter_code
_entity_poly.pdbx_strand_id
1 'polypeptide(L)'
;TRSPANPTYNMTSVQRSLSHRALGTIYPTASSFTILNLRSAATVNCPPVSNQTLQCYKRPCLFDLERDPCETTDVAQQNIFVAEALYNRLVAFRGTLVPQTNKPPEP
;
A
#
# COMPACT_ATOMS: atom_id res chain seq x y z
N THR A 1 -15.98 10.22 -0.65
CA THR A 1 -16.08 9.74 0.75
C THR A 1 -15.12 8.57 0.93
N ARG A 2 -14.48 8.40 2.10
CA ARG A 2 -13.53 7.28 2.31
C ARG A 2 -14.31 5.95 2.30
N SER A 3 -13.76 4.93 1.63
CA SER A 3 -14.33 3.57 1.62
C SER A 3 -14.34 2.98 3.04
N PRO A 4 -15.31 2.11 3.39
CA PRO A 4 -15.28 1.35 4.65
C PRO A 4 -13.99 0.55 4.84
N ALA A 5 -13.32 0.18 3.74
CA ALA A 5 -12.01 -0.50 3.75
C ALA A 5 -10.84 0.42 4.16
N ASN A 6 -11.04 1.73 4.21
CA ASN A 6 -10.06 2.72 4.68
C ASN A 6 -10.72 3.67 5.72
N PRO A 7 -10.96 3.18 6.95
CA PRO A 7 -11.61 3.96 8.00
C PRO A 7 -10.75 5.16 8.40
N THR A 8 -11.37 6.15 9.05
CA THR A 8 -10.66 7.29 9.61
C THR A 8 -9.59 6.82 10.59
N TYR A 9 -8.38 7.39 10.48
CA TYR A 9 -7.27 7.01 11.34
C TYR A 9 -7.60 7.23 12.81
N ASN A 10 -7.53 6.17 13.62
CA ASN A 10 -7.82 6.21 15.05
C ASN A 10 -6.52 6.07 15.85
N MET A 11 -6.03 7.18 16.40
CA MET A 11 -4.79 7.22 17.15
C MET A 11 -4.88 6.39 18.45
N THR A 12 -6.03 6.41 19.13
CA THR A 12 -6.26 5.66 20.37
C THR A 12 -6.17 4.16 20.16
N SER A 13 -6.67 3.64 19.04
CA SER A 13 -6.54 2.21 18.73
C SER A 13 -5.09 1.80 18.49
N VAL A 14 -4.28 2.69 17.89
CA VAL A 14 -2.84 2.47 17.72
C VAL A 14 -2.13 2.43 19.06
N GLN A 15 -2.37 3.39 19.96
CA GLN A 15 -1.75 3.39 21.29
C GLN A 15 -2.16 2.20 22.17
N ARG A 16 -3.40 1.74 22.05
CA ARG A 16 -3.90 0.57 22.81
C ARG A 16 -3.55 -0.77 22.18
N SER A 17 -2.95 -0.77 20.98
CA SER A 17 -2.57 -2.00 20.29
C SER A 17 -1.53 -2.79 21.07
N LEU A 18 -1.53 -4.12 20.88
CA LEU A 18 -0.51 -5.00 21.46
C LEU A 18 0.90 -4.58 21.03
N SER A 19 1.07 -4.18 19.77
CA SER A 19 2.34 -3.73 19.22
C SER A 19 2.87 -2.47 19.92
N HIS A 20 2.02 -1.46 20.16
CA HIS A 20 2.44 -0.25 20.86
C HIS A 20 2.85 -0.54 22.30
N ARG A 21 2.09 -1.39 23.01
CA ARG A 21 2.41 -1.80 24.37
C ARG A 21 3.71 -2.59 24.44
N ALA A 22 3.95 -3.51 23.50
CA ALA A 22 5.17 -4.29 23.42
C ALA A 22 6.38 -3.42 23.09
N LEU A 23 6.27 -2.48 22.13
CA LEU A 23 7.37 -1.57 21.81
C LEU A 23 7.69 -0.61 22.95
N GLY A 24 6.68 -0.20 23.73
CA GLY A 24 6.87 0.64 24.91
C GLY A 24 7.70 0.01 26.02
N THR A 25 7.95 -1.31 25.99
CA THR A 25 8.88 -1.97 26.93
C THR A 25 10.34 -1.88 26.50
N ILE A 26 10.60 -1.58 25.22
CA ILE A 26 11.95 -1.57 24.62
C ILE A 26 12.38 -0.15 24.25
N TYR A 27 11.44 0.69 23.82
CA TYR A 27 11.70 2.05 23.33
C TYR A 27 10.77 3.08 23.96
N PRO A 28 11.20 4.36 24.05
CA PRO A 28 10.31 5.46 24.39
C PRO A 28 9.09 5.49 23.47
N THR A 29 7.90 5.65 24.04
CA THR A 29 6.66 5.69 23.27
C THR A 29 6.53 7.01 22.53
N ALA A 30 6.07 6.96 21.28
CA ALA A 30 5.79 8.15 20.49
C ALA A 30 4.59 8.91 21.07
N SER A 31 4.72 10.24 21.19
CA SER A 31 3.61 11.10 21.61
C SER A 31 2.48 11.06 20.58
N SER A 32 1.26 11.38 21.01
CA SER A 32 0.11 11.50 20.11
C SER A 32 0.36 12.49 18.97
N PHE A 33 1.06 13.60 19.27
CA PHE A 33 1.46 14.61 18.27
C PHE A 33 2.41 14.02 17.23
N THR A 34 3.45 13.31 17.68
CA THR A 34 4.40 12.62 16.79
C THR A 34 3.69 11.62 15.89
N ILE A 35 2.79 10.81 16.47
CA ILE A 35 2.02 9.81 15.71
C ILE A 35 1.18 10.49 14.63
N LEU A 36 0.44 11.54 14.97
CA LEU A 36 -0.41 12.26 14.02
C LEU A 36 0.42 12.95 12.92
N ASN A 37 1.56 13.55 13.27
CA ASN A 37 2.45 14.18 12.29
C ASN A 37 3.02 13.16 11.31
N LEU A 38 3.51 12.00 11.79
CA LEU A 38 4.00 10.94 10.93
C LEU A 38 2.92 10.43 9.98
N ARG A 39 1.68 10.29 10.48
CA ARG A 39 0.55 9.87 9.64
C ARG A 39 0.20 10.91 8.60
N SER A 40 0.17 12.19 8.97
CA SER A 40 -0.09 13.27 8.03
C SER A 40 1.01 13.33 6.96
N ALA A 41 2.28 13.22 7.34
CA ALA A 41 3.41 13.25 6.41
C ALA A 41 3.40 12.06 5.44
N ALA A 42 2.90 10.90 5.87
CA ALA A 42 2.78 9.70 5.04
C ALA A 42 1.47 9.65 4.23
N THR A 43 0.53 10.58 4.41
CA THR A 43 -0.74 10.56 3.71
C THR A 43 -0.59 11.16 2.32
N VAL A 44 -0.80 10.33 1.29
CA VAL A 44 -0.93 10.79 -0.10
C VAL A 44 -2.35 11.33 -0.33
N ASN A 45 -2.45 12.57 -0.80
CA ASN A 45 -3.72 13.21 -1.14
C ASN A 45 -3.89 13.22 -2.66
N CYS A 46 -4.77 12.35 -3.16
CA CYS A 46 -5.07 12.25 -4.59
C CYS A 46 -6.29 13.09 -4.98
N PRO A 47 -6.29 13.66 -6.20
CA PRO A 47 -7.47 14.34 -6.72
C PRO A 47 -8.65 13.38 -6.86
N PRO A 48 -9.89 13.89 -6.94
CA PRO A 48 -11.05 13.07 -7.26
C PRO A 48 -10.80 12.28 -8.55
N VAL A 49 -11.17 11.01 -8.56
CA VAL A 49 -10.94 10.11 -9.70
C VAL A 49 -11.63 10.70 -10.93
N SER A 50 -10.83 11.08 -11.93
CA SER A 50 -11.30 11.35 -13.29
C SER A 50 -11.86 10.06 -13.88
N ASN A 51 -12.95 10.13 -14.66
CA ASN A 51 -13.57 8.97 -15.31
C ASN A 51 -12.66 8.26 -16.34
N GLN A 52 -11.41 8.69 -16.52
CA GLN A 52 -10.42 7.95 -17.31
C GLN A 52 -9.85 6.78 -16.52
N THR A 53 -10.45 5.62 -16.70
CA THR A 53 -9.94 4.36 -16.16
C THR A 53 -8.77 3.86 -17.02
N LEU A 54 -7.58 3.76 -16.42
CA LEU A 54 -6.45 3.06 -17.05
C LEU A 54 -6.80 1.58 -17.26
N GLN A 55 -6.46 1.03 -18.43
CA GLN A 55 -6.78 -0.36 -18.79
C GLN A 55 -5.70 -1.35 -18.34
N CYS A 56 -5.22 -1.23 -17.09
CA CYS A 56 -4.15 -2.07 -16.52
C CYS A 56 -4.54 -3.55 -16.32
N TYR A 57 -5.82 -3.89 -16.50
CA TYR A 57 -6.28 -5.27 -16.54
C TYR A 57 -6.02 -5.95 -17.89
N LYS A 58 -5.83 -5.18 -18.97
CA LYS A 58 -5.54 -5.72 -20.32
C LYS A 58 -4.05 -5.89 -20.58
N ARG A 59 -3.21 -5.05 -19.95
CA ARG A 59 -1.76 -5.07 -20.05
C ARG A 59 -1.12 -4.58 -18.75
N PRO A 60 0.11 -4.98 -18.43
CA PRO A 60 0.84 -4.38 -17.32
C PRO A 60 0.96 -2.86 -17.49
N CYS A 61 0.67 -2.13 -16.43
CA CYS A 61 0.98 -0.69 -16.32
C CYS A 61 2.25 -0.52 -15.49
N LEU A 62 2.95 0.58 -15.72
CA LEU A 62 4.09 1.01 -14.90
C LEU A 62 3.81 2.42 -14.37
N PHE A 63 4.03 2.63 -13.08
CA PHE A 63 3.84 3.91 -12.41
C PHE A 63 5.14 4.35 -11.75
N ASP A 64 5.43 5.65 -11.83
CA ASP A 64 6.52 6.28 -11.09
C ASP A 64 5.94 6.87 -9.81
N LEU A 65 6.08 6.18 -8.68
CA LEU A 65 5.47 6.59 -7.41
C LEU A 65 6.10 7.86 -6.81
N GLU A 66 7.31 8.24 -7.22
CA GLU A 66 7.93 9.49 -6.76
C GLU A 66 7.30 10.70 -7.44
N ARG A 67 6.91 10.56 -8.72
CA ARG A 67 6.30 11.64 -9.51
C ARG A 67 4.76 11.58 -9.55
N ASP A 68 4.19 10.39 -9.46
CA ASP A 68 2.77 10.08 -9.57
C ASP A 68 2.36 9.07 -8.47
N PRO A 69 2.28 9.52 -7.20
CA PRO A 69 1.88 8.67 -6.09
C PRO A 69 0.41 8.24 -6.14
N CYS A 70 -0.36 8.78 -7.09
CA CYS A 70 -1.78 8.49 -7.29
C CYS A 70 -2.06 7.52 -8.44
N GLU A 71 -1.01 6.99 -9.07
CA GLU A 71 -1.10 5.95 -10.11
C GLU A 71 -2.05 6.35 -11.26
N THR A 72 -1.94 7.60 -11.69
CA THR A 72 -2.80 8.21 -12.71
C THR A 72 -2.23 8.13 -14.13
N THR A 73 -0.94 7.87 -14.27
CA THR A 73 -0.21 7.91 -15.55
C THR A 73 0.59 6.63 -15.79
N ASP A 74 0.15 5.82 -16.76
CA ASP A 74 0.90 4.64 -17.23
C ASP A 74 2.12 5.08 -18.07
N VAL A 75 3.33 4.79 -17.57
CA VAL A 75 4.61 5.09 -18.22
C VAL A 75 5.31 3.85 -18.80
N ALA A 76 4.60 2.73 -18.94
CA ALA A 76 5.20 1.46 -19.38
C ALA A 76 5.78 1.53 -20.80
N GLN A 77 5.11 2.25 -21.72
CA GLN A 77 5.55 2.36 -23.11
C GLN A 77 6.86 3.13 -23.26
N GLN A 78 7.13 4.09 -22.37
CA GLN A 78 8.36 4.88 -22.36
C GLN A 78 9.50 4.16 -21.62
N ASN A 79 9.20 3.14 -20.83
CA ASN A 79 10.13 2.46 -19.93
C ASN A 79 10.05 0.93 -20.07
N ILE A 80 10.05 0.43 -21.31
CA ILE A 80 9.79 -0.98 -21.65
C ILE A 80 10.71 -1.94 -20.89
N PHE A 81 12.00 -1.63 -20.81
CA PHE A 81 12.97 -2.49 -20.11
C PHE A 81 12.68 -2.61 -18.60
N VAL A 82 12.23 -1.52 -17.96
CA VAL A 82 11.86 -1.53 -16.54
C VAL A 82 10.58 -2.35 -16.34
N ALA A 83 9.58 -2.13 -17.18
CA ALA A 83 8.33 -2.89 -17.14
C ALA A 83 8.56 -4.39 -17.32
N GLU A 84 9.40 -4.79 -18.28
CA GLU A 84 9.76 -6.18 -18.54
C GLU A 84 10.55 -6.79 -17.38
N ALA A 85 11.54 -6.07 -16.82
CA ALA A 85 12.32 -6.55 -15.69
C ALA A 85 11.44 -6.82 -14.45
N LEU A 86 10.54 -5.88 -14.12
CA LEU A 86 9.59 -6.04 -13.02
C LEU A 86 8.61 -7.19 -13.27
N TYR A 87 8.10 -7.32 -14.50
CA TYR A 87 7.21 -8.41 -14.88
C TYR A 87 7.89 -9.78 -14.75
N ASN A 88 9.11 -9.92 -15.27
CA ASN A 88 9.90 -11.15 -15.14
C ASN A 88 10.18 -11.49 -13.67
N ARG A 89 10.40 -10.47 -12.83
CA ARG A 89 10.54 -10.69 -11.38
C ARG A 89 9.26 -11.21 -10.75
N LEU A 90 8.09 -10.70 -11.14
CA LEU A 90 6.79 -11.22 -10.68
C LEU A 90 6.59 -12.68 -11.12
N VAL A 91 6.94 -13.04 -12.36
CA VAL A 91 6.87 -14.44 -12.84
C VAL A 91 7.73 -15.35 -11.98
N ALA A 92 8.97 -14.96 -11.68
CA ALA A 92 9.85 -15.72 -10.80
C ALA A 92 9.27 -15.90 -9.39
N PHE A 93 8.71 -14.84 -8.80
CA PHE A 93 8.09 -14.91 -7.48
C PHE A 93 6.87 -15.84 -7.45
N ARG A 94 6.04 -15.84 -8.51
CA ARG A 94 4.87 -16.73 -8.60
C ARG A 94 5.26 -18.21 -8.52
N GLY A 95 6.41 -18.59 -9.08
CA GLY A 95 6.95 -19.95 -8.98
C GLY A 95 7.40 -20.36 -7.56
N THR A 96 7.59 -19.38 -6.66
CA THR A 96 8.01 -19.61 -5.27
C THR A 96 6.88 -19.45 -4.25
N LEU A 97 5.65 -19.15 -4.70
CA LEU A 97 4.52 -18.96 -3.80
C LEU A 97 4.14 -20.28 -3.13
N VAL A 98 4.18 -20.29 -1.81
CA VAL A 98 3.56 -21.35 -1.00
C VAL A 98 2.04 -21.21 -1.11
N PRO A 99 1.29 -22.31 -1.30
CA PRO A 99 -0.18 -22.27 -1.29
C PRO A 99 -0.70 -21.59 -0.02
N GLN A 100 -1.61 -20.63 -0.17
CA GLN A 100 -2.20 -19.92 0.96
C GLN A 100 -3.01 -20.90 1.82
N THR A 101 -2.73 -20.93 3.12
CA THR A 101 -3.39 -21.83 4.09
C THR A 101 -4.73 -21.31 4.59
N ASN A 102 -5.29 -20.25 3.99
CA ASN A 102 -6.59 -19.66 4.34
C ASN A 102 -7.76 -20.57 3.92
N LYS A 103 -7.74 -21.84 4.35
CA LYS A 103 -8.90 -22.71 4.35
C LYS A 103 -9.80 -22.31 5.53
N PRO A 104 -11.13 -22.39 5.39
CA PRO A 104 -12.02 -22.27 6.55
C PRO A 104 -11.61 -23.29 7.62
N PRO A 105 -11.88 -23.01 8.92
CA PRO A 105 -11.71 -24.02 9.97
C PRO A 105 -12.45 -25.30 9.57
N GLU A 106 -11.81 -26.46 9.72
CA GLU A 106 -12.55 -27.72 9.59
C GLU A 106 -13.64 -27.79 10.69
N PRO A 107 -14.81 -28.38 10.39
CA PRO A 107 -15.96 -28.41 11.30
C PRO A 107 -15.66 -29.01 12.68
#